data_AF-A0A3N5IKR5-F1
#
_entry.id   AF-A0A3N5IKR5-F1
#
_cell.length_a   1.000
_cell.length_b   1.000
_cell.length_c   1.000
_cell.angle_alpha   90.00
_cell.angle_beta   90.00
_cell.angle_gamma   90.00
#
_symmetry.space_group_name_H-M   'P 1'
#
loop_
_entity.id
_entity.type
_entity.pdbx_description
1 polymer ?
#
loop_
_entity_poly.entity_id
_entity_poly.type
_entity_poly.pdbx_seq_one_letter_code
_entity_poly.pdbx_strand_id
1 'polypeptide(L)'
;LALTLLALVAALYHAVNHAMFKALLFLGAGAVVHAVGSRSMEAMGGLIKRMPWTAGGFLLGSVAIAGLPPLNGFVSEWLTFQALLQNVRLEDPALNLVFVLAIAALALTAGLGAACFVKAFGITFLALPRSEAAGRAHDATPAMRLGMLVFALACVLLGLGATVVVPVLGRVAAPVVGAATPGVWGDIARLSVSGSFAHLSIVTVAGALVIGATIPLVVLALTGVSRRRRLYETWGCGRMLQTARMEYTATAFADPFKRVFRFFYRPEKRLELDVHPESRFFVHRIAYANPARSIFEEWLYRPALGVLREAIARAQRLQSGSATAYLTYIFVTLLLLLVLR
;
A
#
# COMPACT_ATOMS: atom_id res chain seq x y z
N LEU A 1 28.33 12.44 -6.54
CA LEU A 1 27.93 12.12 -7.92
C LEU A 1 27.52 10.66 -8.11
N ALA A 2 28.39 9.66 -7.86
CA ALA A 2 28.02 8.25 -8.02
C ALA A 2 26.86 7.80 -7.10
N LEU A 3 26.89 8.17 -5.82
CA LEU A 3 25.80 7.88 -4.87
C LEU A 3 24.50 8.61 -5.24
N THR A 4 24.59 9.84 -5.73
CA THR A 4 23.45 10.63 -6.22
C THR A 4 22.79 9.94 -7.42
N LEU A 5 23.60 9.43 -8.35
CA LEU A 5 23.11 8.66 -9.49
C LEU A 5 22.42 7.36 -9.04
N LEU A 6 23.01 6.63 -8.10
CA LEU A 6 22.39 5.43 -7.52
C LEU A 6 21.03 5.75 -6.88
N ALA A 7 20.95 6.81 -6.08
CA ALA A 7 19.70 7.23 -5.45
C ALA A 7 18.63 7.62 -6.49
N LEU A 8 19.01 8.34 -7.55
CA LEU A 8 18.10 8.71 -8.63
C LEU A 8 17.61 7.47 -9.40
N VAL A 9 18.49 6.53 -9.71
CA VAL A 9 18.11 5.26 -10.37
C VAL A 9 17.18 4.44 -9.48
N ALA A 10 17.49 4.32 -8.18
CA ALA A 10 16.63 3.62 -7.23
C ALA A 10 15.24 4.26 -7.15
N ALA A 11 15.16 5.59 -7.07
CA ALA A 11 13.90 6.33 -7.04
C ALA A 11 13.07 6.14 -8.32
N LEU A 12 13.70 6.26 -9.50
CA LEU A 12 13.03 6.05 -10.79
C LEU A 12 12.53 4.62 -10.93
N TYR A 13 13.35 3.64 -10.57
CA TYR A 13 12.98 2.23 -10.66
C TYR A 13 11.84 1.89 -9.69
N HIS A 14 11.88 2.43 -8.46
CA HIS A 14 10.79 2.29 -7.49
C HIS A 14 9.50 2.95 -7.98
N ALA A 15 9.57 4.13 -8.60
CA ALA A 15 8.38 4.80 -9.16
C ALA A 15 7.70 3.98 -10.25
N VAL A 16 8.46 3.41 -11.18
CA VAL A 16 7.94 2.52 -12.23
C VAL A 16 7.32 1.26 -11.61
N ASN A 17 8.04 0.61 -10.69
CA ASN A 17 7.53 -0.59 -10.02
C ASN A 17 6.25 -0.32 -9.24
N HIS A 18 6.22 0.81 -8.52
CA HIS A 18 5.07 1.27 -7.77
C HIS A 18 3.86 1.50 -8.67
N ALA A 19 4.04 2.12 -9.83
CA ALA A 19 2.97 2.26 -10.81
C ALA A 19 2.41 0.89 -11.24
N MET A 20 3.27 -0.10 -11.51
CA MET A 20 2.84 -1.42 -11.99
C MET A 20 2.07 -2.21 -10.93
N PHE A 21 2.63 -2.39 -9.73
CA PHE A 21 1.94 -3.19 -8.70
C PHE A 21 0.71 -2.46 -8.13
N LYS A 22 0.70 -1.12 -8.06
CA LYS A 22 -0.50 -0.37 -7.68
C LYS A 22 -1.59 -0.49 -8.73
N ALA A 23 -1.27 -0.39 -10.02
CA ALA A 23 -2.25 -0.58 -11.08
C ALA A 23 -2.91 -1.96 -10.97
N LEU A 24 -2.11 -3.02 -10.79
CA LEU A 24 -2.63 -4.37 -10.55
C LEU A 24 -3.57 -4.46 -9.35
N LEU A 25 -3.17 -3.88 -8.21
CA LEU A 25 -3.95 -3.88 -6.98
C LEU A 25 -5.27 -3.09 -7.13
N PHE A 26 -5.24 -1.94 -7.81
CA PHE A 26 -6.45 -1.14 -8.05
C PHE A 26 -7.41 -1.84 -9.03
N LEU A 27 -6.91 -2.50 -10.07
CA LEU A 27 -7.73 -3.31 -10.96
C LEU A 27 -8.37 -4.48 -10.22
N GLY A 28 -7.60 -5.18 -9.36
CA GLY A 28 -8.12 -6.27 -8.54
C GLY A 28 -9.15 -5.79 -7.51
N ALA A 29 -8.90 -4.68 -6.83
CA ALA A 29 -9.87 -4.08 -5.91
C ALA A 29 -11.14 -3.63 -6.64
N GLY A 30 -11.00 -3.02 -7.82
CA GLY A 30 -12.12 -2.63 -8.68
C GLY A 30 -12.96 -3.83 -9.10
N ALA A 31 -12.32 -4.95 -9.46
CA ALA A 31 -13.01 -6.19 -9.78
C ALA A 31 -13.79 -6.76 -8.58
N VAL A 32 -13.20 -6.75 -7.39
CA VAL A 32 -13.88 -7.16 -6.15
C VAL A 32 -15.08 -6.28 -5.87
N VAL A 33 -14.93 -4.95 -5.93
CA VAL A 33 -16.04 -4.01 -5.69
C VAL A 33 -17.14 -4.17 -6.73
N HIS A 34 -16.79 -4.42 -8.00
CA HIS A 34 -17.75 -4.66 -9.06
C HIS A 34 -18.55 -5.96 -8.82
N ALA A 35 -17.89 -7.02 -8.37
CA ALA A 35 -18.54 -8.32 -8.12
C ALA A 35 -19.37 -8.36 -6.82
N VAL A 36 -18.94 -7.66 -5.77
CA VAL A 36 -19.60 -7.65 -4.45
C VAL A 36 -20.60 -6.49 -4.30
N GLY A 37 -20.44 -5.41 -5.07
CA GLY A 37 -21.29 -4.21 -4.97
C GLY A 37 -21.06 -3.36 -3.72
N SER A 38 -20.03 -3.67 -2.91
CA SER A 38 -19.70 -2.95 -1.69
C SER A 38 -18.22 -2.59 -1.63
N ARG A 39 -17.92 -1.40 -1.11
CA ARG A 39 -16.56 -0.96 -0.78
C ARG A 39 -16.15 -1.32 0.66
N SER A 40 -17.07 -1.85 1.45
CA SER A 40 -16.80 -2.24 2.82
C SER A 40 -16.11 -3.61 2.86
N MET A 41 -14.86 -3.65 3.31
CA MET A 41 -14.16 -4.91 3.58
C MET A 41 -14.88 -5.74 4.64
N GLU A 42 -15.78 -5.17 5.45
CA GLU A 42 -16.54 -5.95 6.43
C GLU A 42 -17.61 -6.85 5.80
N ALA A 43 -18.03 -6.54 4.57
CA ALA A 43 -18.98 -7.34 3.81
C ALA A 43 -18.30 -8.42 2.94
N MET A 44 -16.98 -8.48 2.92
CA MET A 44 -16.18 -9.36 2.04
C MET A 44 -15.71 -10.62 2.77
N GLY A 45 -15.13 -11.59 2.06
CA GLY A 45 -14.62 -12.84 2.61
C GLY A 45 -14.85 -14.01 1.66
N GLY A 46 -14.00 -15.02 1.71
CA GLY A 46 -14.11 -16.26 0.94
C GLY A 46 -14.04 -16.11 -0.58
N LEU A 47 -13.63 -14.94 -1.09
CA LEU A 47 -13.66 -14.65 -2.53
C LEU A 47 -12.63 -15.45 -3.32
N ILE A 48 -11.59 -16.04 -2.71
CA ILE A 48 -10.56 -16.81 -3.43
C ILE A 48 -11.13 -17.98 -4.25
N LYS A 49 -12.22 -18.58 -3.77
CA LYS A 49 -12.88 -19.71 -4.46
C LYS A 49 -13.81 -19.25 -5.59
N ARG A 50 -14.35 -18.03 -5.50
CA ARG A 50 -15.31 -17.46 -6.44
C ARG A 50 -14.65 -16.61 -7.52
N MET A 51 -13.55 -15.96 -7.17
CA MET A 51 -12.81 -15.03 -8.01
C MET A 51 -11.31 -15.42 -8.10
N PRO A 52 -10.97 -16.65 -8.53
CA PRO A 52 -9.60 -17.14 -8.47
C PRO A 52 -8.60 -16.32 -9.30
N TRP A 53 -9.00 -15.78 -10.46
CA TRP A 53 -8.11 -14.93 -11.27
C TRP A 53 -7.85 -13.59 -10.59
N THR A 54 -8.91 -12.96 -10.09
CA THR A 54 -8.80 -11.70 -9.34
C THR A 54 -7.97 -11.89 -8.07
N ALA A 55 -8.19 -13.00 -7.34
CA ALA A 55 -7.44 -13.33 -6.14
C ALA A 55 -5.95 -13.57 -6.45
N GLY A 56 -5.64 -14.31 -7.52
CA GLY A 56 -4.26 -14.55 -7.95
C GLY A 56 -3.53 -13.27 -8.35
N GLY A 57 -4.17 -12.42 -9.15
CA GLY A 57 -3.62 -11.12 -9.55
C GLY A 57 -3.42 -10.18 -8.36
N PHE A 58 -4.41 -10.07 -7.48
CA PHE A 58 -4.31 -9.24 -6.28
C PHE A 58 -3.26 -9.77 -5.29
N LEU A 59 -3.12 -11.09 -5.15
CA LEU A 59 -2.08 -11.71 -4.33
C LEU A 59 -0.71 -11.39 -4.88
N LEU A 60 -0.50 -11.56 -6.19
CA LEU A 60 0.78 -11.23 -6.82
C LEU A 60 1.13 -9.75 -6.61
N GLY A 61 0.17 -8.84 -6.80
CA GLY A 61 0.35 -7.42 -6.49
C GLY A 61 0.65 -7.16 -5.02
N SER A 62 0.00 -7.88 -4.10
CA SER A 62 0.22 -7.80 -2.65
C SER A 62 1.63 -8.26 -2.25
N VAL A 63 2.11 -9.35 -2.84
CA VAL A 63 3.48 -9.87 -2.63
C VAL A 63 4.51 -8.91 -3.24
N ALA A 64 4.21 -8.31 -4.41
CA ALA A 64 5.08 -7.34 -5.06
C ALA A 64 5.24 -6.07 -4.22
N ILE A 65 4.14 -5.46 -3.78
CA ILE A 65 4.17 -4.23 -2.96
C ILE A 65 4.72 -4.47 -1.55
N ALA A 66 4.62 -5.69 -1.03
CA ALA A 66 5.23 -6.06 0.25
C ALA A 66 6.75 -6.31 0.13
N GLY A 67 7.31 -6.17 -1.07
CA GLY A 67 8.76 -6.28 -1.29
C GLY A 67 9.29 -7.71 -1.17
N LEU A 68 8.51 -8.74 -1.55
CA LEU A 68 9.01 -10.13 -1.49
C LEU A 68 9.77 -10.51 -2.78
N PRO A 69 10.92 -11.19 -2.67
CA PRO A 69 11.59 -11.76 -3.83
C PRO A 69 10.73 -12.89 -4.46
N PRO A 70 10.73 -13.07 -5.79
CA PRO A 70 11.59 -12.42 -6.79
C PRO A 70 10.95 -11.22 -7.53
N LEU A 71 9.95 -10.58 -6.94
CA LEU A 71 9.15 -9.56 -7.63
C LEU A 71 9.84 -8.18 -7.66
N ASN A 72 9.32 -7.31 -8.52
CA ASN A 72 9.89 -5.99 -8.77
C ASN A 72 10.02 -5.08 -7.53
N GLY A 73 9.03 -5.11 -6.62
CA GLY A 73 9.04 -4.29 -5.40
C GLY A 73 10.28 -4.55 -4.54
N PHE A 74 10.66 -5.82 -4.35
CA PHE A 74 11.87 -6.19 -3.60
C PHE A 74 13.13 -5.54 -4.17
N VAL A 75 13.32 -5.62 -5.50
CA VAL A 75 14.54 -5.09 -6.12
C VAL A 75 14.62 -3.57 -6.01
N SER A 76 13.49 -2.87 -6.15
CA SER A 76 13.48 -1.41 -5.98
C SER A 76 13.69 -0.94 -4.54
N GLU A 77 13.12 -1.63 -3.55
CA GLU A 77 13.36 -1.31 -2.14
C GLU A 77 14.80 -1.64 -1.75
N TRP A 78 15.32 -2.77 -2.21
CA TRP A 78 16.72 -3.15 -2.00
C TRP A 78 17.67 -2.07 -2.54
N LEU A 79 17.45 -1.58 -3.77
CA LEU A 79 18.26 -0.49 -4.33
C LEU A 79 18.16 0.81 -3.51
N THR A 80 16.96 1.14 -3.02
CA THR A 80 16.76 2.31 -2.15
C THR A 80 17.52 2.14 -0.83
N PHE A 81 17.49 0.95 -0.21
CA PHE A 81 18.31 0.65 0.97
C PHE A 81 19.81 0.74 0.67
N GLN A 82 20.28 0.23 -0.46
CA GLN A 82 21.70 0.34 -0.85
C GLN A 82 22.11 1.80 -1.02
N ALA A 83 21.27 2.62 -1.65
CA ALA A 83 21.51 4.06 -1.79
C ALA A 83 21.64 4.74 -0.42
N LEU A 84 20.74 4.46 0.52
CA LEU A 84 20.77 5.08 1.85
C LEU A 84 21.96 4.58 2.69
N LEU A 85 22.23 3.27 2.71
CA LEU A 85 23.29 2.67 3.53
C LEU A 85 24.70 3.12 3.10
N GLN A 86 24.93 3.31 1.81
CA GLN A 86 26.23 3.79 1.33
C GLN A 86 26.50 5.25 1.68
N ASN A 87 25.44 6.07 1.84
CA ASN A 87 25.59 7.46 2.25
C ASN A 87 25.93 7.62 3.75
N VAL A 88 25.76 6.58 4.58
CA VAL A 88 26.17 6.59 6.00
C VAL A 88 27.71 6.63 6.16
N ARG A 89 28.46 6.41 5.08
CA ARG A 89 29.93 6.47 5.07
C ARG A 89 30.48 7.88 4.87
N LEU A 90 29.62 8.90 4.75
CA LEU A 90 30.05 10.29 4.66
C LEU A 90 30.62 10.73 6.02
N GLU A 91 31.63 11.59 6.00
CA GLU A 91 32.33 12.07 7.23
C GLU A 91 31.49 13.06 8.06
N ASP A 92 30.25 13.34 7.67
CA ASP A 92 29.34 14.27 8.35
C ASP A 92 28.35 13.52 9.29
N PRO A 93 28.48 13.65 10.63
CA PRO A 93 27.62 12.98 11.59
C PRO A 93 26.15 13.39 11.51
N ALA A 94 25.85 14.66 11.16
CA ALA A 94 24.48 15.14 11.08
C ALA A 94 23.74 14.52 9.89
N LEU A 95 24.41 14.41 8.74
CA LEU A 95 23.87 13.73 7.57
C LEU A 95 23.68 12.22 7.83
N ASN A 96 24.61 11.58 8.53
CA ASN A 96 24.49 10.17 8.88
C ASN A 96 23.26 9.89 9.74
N LEU A 97 22.92 10.78 10.69
CA LEU A 97 21.70 10.67 11.47
C LEU A 97 20.44 10.72 10.58
N VAL A 98 20.40 11.64 9.61
CA VAL A 98 19.28 11.74 8.66
C VAL A 98 19.12 10.46 7.85
N PHE A 99 20.22 9.87 7.35
CA PHE A 99 20.17 8.61 6.60
C PHE A 99 19.73 7.43 7.46
N VAL A 100 20.20 7.33 8.70
CA VAL A 100 19.75 6.28 9.64
C VAL A 100 18.25 6.40 9.92
N LEU A 101 17.75 7.61 10.16
CA LEU A 101 16.32 7.85 10.33
C LEU A 101 15.52 7.52 9.06
N ALA A 102 16.06 7.82 7.87
CA ALA A 102 15.43 7.46 6.60
C ALA A 102 15.36 5.93 6.40
N ILE A 103 16.42 5.20 6.75
CA ILE A 103 16.44 3.72 6.72
C ILE A 103 15.41 3.15 7.68
N ALA A 104 15.33 3.68 8.91
CA ALA A 104 14.35 3.25 9.90
C ALA A 104 12.90 3.52 9.41
N ALA A 105 12.66 4.69 8.81
CA ALA A 105 11.37 5.03 8.21
C ALA A 105 11.02 4.10 7.04
N LEU A 106 11.98 3.78 6.17
CA LEU A 106 11.78 2.85 5.06
C LEU A 106 11.47 1.43 5.57
N ALA A 107 12.20 0.94 6.56
CA ALA A 107 11.93 -0.36 7.18
C ALA A 107 10.55 -0.41 7.86
N LEU A 108 10.17 0.65 8.58
CA LEU A 108 8.86 0.75 9.21
C LEU A 108 7.73 0.77 8.17
N THR A 109 7.89 1.54 7.09
CA THR A 109 6.89 1.61 6.00
C THR A 109 6.76 0.28 5.26
N ALA A 110 7.85 -0.43 4.99
CA ALA A 110 7.81 -1.77 4.40
C ALA A 110 7.06 -2.76 5.32
N GLY A 111 7.36 -2.78 6.62
CA GLY A 111 6.68 -3.64 7.60
C GLY A 111 5.18 -3.35 7.74
N LEU A 112 4.80 -2.07 7.82
CA LEU A 112 3.39 -1.67 7.86
C LEU A 112 2.68 -1.95 6.53
N GLY A 113 3.39 -1.80 5.40
CA GLY A 113 2.90 -2.17 4.08
C GLY A 113 2.58 -3.66 4.00
N ALA A 114 3.51 -4.52 4.40
CA ALA A 114 3.29 -5.96 4.46
C ALA A 114 2.08 -6.32 5.34
N ALA A 115 1.99 -5.76 6.56
CA ALA A 115 0.83 -5.98 7.44
C ALA A 115 -0.49 -5.51 6.81
N CYS A 116 -0.48 -4.37 6.12
CA CYS A 116 -1.64 -3.84 5.40
C CYS A 116 -2.10 -4.80 4.29
N PHE A 117 -1.19 -5.34 3.50
CA PHE A 117 -1.54 -6.23 2.38
C PHE A 117 -1.86 -7.66 2.81
N VAL A 118 -1.28 -8.15 3.93
CA VAL A 118 -1.76 -9.36 4.61
C VAL A 118 -3.21 -9.20 5.04
N LYS A 119 -3.56 -8.06 5.65
CA LYS A 119 -4.95 -7.75 6.01
C LYS A 119 -5.85 -7.68 4.76
N ALA A 120 -5.44 -6.89 3.76
CA ALA A 120 -6.24 -6.63 2.57
C ALA A 120 -6.55 -7.93 1.82
N PHE A 121 -5.53 -8.78 1.64
CA PHE A 121 -5.73 -10.08 0.99
C PHE A 121 -6.52 -11.06 1.89
N GLY A 122 -6.09 -11.22 3.14
CA GLY A 122 -6.65 -12.20 4.06
C GLY A 122 -8.14 -11.97 4.34
N ILE A 123 -8.53 -10.75 4.68
CA ILE A 123 -9.92 -10.42 5.06
C ILE A 123 -10.86 -10.40 3.85
N THR A 124 -10.34 -10.12 2.65
CA THR A 124 -11.15 -10.02 1.42
C THR A 124 -11.33 -11.39 0.77
N PHE A 125 -10.26 -12.18 0.65
CA PHE A 125 -10.24 -13.38 -0.18
C PHE A 125 -10.28 -14.70 0.60
N LEU A 126 -9.77 -14.75 1.84
CA LEU A 126 -9.76 -15.97 2.66
C LEU A 126 -11.01 -16.04 3.56
N ALA A 127 -11.10 -17.07 4.39
CA ALA A 127 -12.22 -17.33 5.32
C ALA A 127 -13.57 -17.61 4.62
N LEU A 128 -14.68 -17.50 5.37
CA LEU A 128 -16.06 -17.62 4.86
C LEU A 128 -16.60 -16.28 4.31
N PRO A 129 -17.51 -16.32 3.32
CA PRO A 129 -18.19 -15.12 2.84
C PRO A 129 -19.10 -14.53 3.92
N ARG A 130 -18.88 -13.25 4.27
CA ARG A 130 -19.62 -12.54 5.33
C ARG A 130 -20.89 -11.85 4.88
N SER A 131 -21.15 -11.79 3.58
CA SER A 131 -22.40 -11.27 3.01
C SER A 131 -22.93 -12.20 1.93
N GLU A 132 -24.24 -12.14 1.65
CA GLU A 132 -24.82 -12.86 0.51
C GLU A 132 -24.19 -12.44 -0.82
N ALA A 133 -23.88 -11.15 -0.97
CA ALA A 133 -23.22 -10.62 -2.15
C ALA A 133 -21.83 -11.24 -2.37
N ALA A 134 -21.03 -11.38 -1.31
CA ALA A 134 -19.74 -12.09 -1.39
C ALA A 134 -19.93 -13.58 -1.73
N GLY A 135 -21.00 -14.21 -1.23
CA GLY A 135 -21.34 -15.60 -1.52
C GLY A 135 -21.75 -15.87 -2.98
N ARG A 136 -22.32 -14.87 -3.65
CA ARG A 136 -22.76 -14.90 -5.06
C ARG A 136 -21.82 -14.17 -6.03
N ALA A 137 -20.68 -13.68 -5.55
CA ALA A 137 -19.71 -12.97 -6.38
C ALA A 137 -19.23 -13.82 -7.57
N HIS A 138 -19.05 -13.17 -8.72
CA HIS A 138 -18.46 -13.76 -9.93
C HIS A 138 -17.05 -13.23 -10.15
N ASP A 139 -16.20 -14.01 -10.82
CA ASP A 139 -14.85 -13.55 -11.19
C ASP A 139 -14.89 -12.46 -12.28
N ALA A 140 -13.78 -11.75 -12.45
CA ALA A 140 -13.61 -10.68 -13.41
C ALA A 140 -13.90 -11.13 -14.86
N THR A 141 -14.36 -10.21 -15.71
CA THR A 141 -14.55 -10.48 -17.16
C THR A 141 -13.20 -10.67 -17.86
N PRO A 142 -13.15 -11.30 -19.06
CA PRO A 142 -11.90 -11.51 -19.78
C PRO A 142 -11.09 -10.24 -20.03
N ALA A 143 -11.74 -9.11 -20.33
CA ALA A 143 -11.08 -7.82 -20.52
C ALA A 143 -10.40 -7.32 -19.23
N MET A 144 -11.08 -7.43 -18.09
CA MET A 144 -10.50 -7.08 -16.78
C MET A 144 -9.36 -8.01 -16.40
N ARG A 145 -9.47 -9.32 -16.71
CA ARG A 145 -8.40 -10.30 -16.51
C ARG A 145 -7.17 -9.96 -17.34
N LEU A 146 -7.34 -9.58 -18.61
CA LEU A 146 -6.23 -9.16 -19.45
C LEU A 146 -5.50 -7.95 -18.86
N GLY A 147 -6.25 -6.93 -18.41
CA GLY A 147 -5.67 -5.77 -17.73
C GLY A 147 -4.84 -6.18 -16.50
N MET A 148 -5.38 -7.03 -15.63
CA MET A 148 -4.63 -7.56 -14.50
C MET A 148 -3.41 -8.38 -14.92
N LEU A 149 -3.53 -9.23 -15.94
CA LEU A 149 -2.45 -10.09 -16.43
C LEU A 149 -1.27 -9.26 -16.96
N VAL A 150 -1.53 -8.18 -17.69
CA VAL A 150 -0.48 -7.29 -18.21
C VAL A 150 0.35 -6.72 -17.06
N PHE A 151 -0.28 -6.17 -16.01
CA PHE A 151 0.45 -5.63 -14.87
C PHE A 151 1.07 -6.70 -13.98
N ALA A 152 0.44 -7.87 -13.87
CA ALA A 152 1.01 -9.03 -13.20
C ALA A 152 2.31 -9.48 -13.84
N LEU A 153 2.30 -9.64 -15.18
CA LEU A 153 3.49 -9.97 -15.95
C LEU A 153 4.55 -8.87 -15.83
N ALA A 154 4.15 -7.59 -15.90
CA ALA A 154 5.09 -6.48 -15.71
C ALA A 154 5.79 -6.54 -14.34
N CYS A 155 5.08 -6.88 -13.26
CA CYS A 155 5.69 -7.01 -11.93
C CYS A 155 6.73 -8.15 -11.85
N VAL A 156 6.48 -9.27 -12.54
CA VAL A 156 7.42 -10.40 -12.60
C VAL A 156 8.61 -10.07 -13.51
N LEU A 157 8.34 -9.54 -14.71
CA LEU A 157 9.35 -9.22 -15.71
C LEU A 157 10.30 -8.11 -15.24
N LEU A 158 9.78 -7.05 -14.61
CA LEU A 158 10.62 -6.02 -14.02
C LEU A 158 11.48 -6.60 -12.88
N GLY A 159 10.92 -7.47 -12.03
CA GLY A 159 11.67 -8.15 -10.98
C GLY A 159 12.84 -8.98 -11.53
N LEU A 160 12.53 -9.96 -12.38
CA LEU A 160 13.53 -10.88 -12.95
C LEU A 160 14.49 -10.18 -13.92
N GLY A 161 14.00 -9.20 -14.67
CA GLY A 161 14.74 -8.42 -15.66
C GLY A 161 15.44 -7.18 -15.10
N ALA A 162 15.54 -7.04 -13.77
CA ALA A 162 16.15 -5.86 -13.16
C ALA A 162 17.61 -5.64 -13.59
N THR A 163 18.35 -6.70 -13.90
CA THR A 163 19.74 -6.62 -14.43
C THR A 163 19.81 -5.91 -15.78
N VAL A 164 18.71 -5.89 -16.55
CA VAL A 164 18.62 -5.19 -17.83
C VAL A 164 18.07 -3.78 -17.65
N VAL A 165 17.01 -3.63 -16.84
CA VAL A 165 16.29 -2.35 -16.68
C VAL A 165 17.11 -1.32 -15.91
N VAL A 166 17.78 -1.72 -14.83
CA VAL A 166 18.49 -0.80 -13.94
C VAL A 166 19.67 -0.10 -14.65
N PRO A 167 20.52 -0.79 -15.44
CA PRO A 167 21.55 -0.11 -16.24
C PRO A 167 20.99 0.86 -17.28
N VAL A 168 19.84 0.54 -17.90
CA VAL A 168 19.17 1.45 -18.85
C VAL A 168 18.75 2.74 -18.15
N LEU A 169 18.14 2.64 -16.97
CA LEU A 169 17.82 3.80 -16.14
C LEU A 169 19.08 4.58 -15.74
N GLY A 170 20.18 3.89 -15.45
CA GLY A 170 21.49 4.50 -15.18
C GLY A 170 21.99 5.38 -16.33
N ARG A 171 21.85 4.93 -17.58
CA ARG A 171 22.24 5.72 -18.77
C ARG A 171 21.38 6.97 -18.95
N VAL A 172 20.09 6.89 -18.63
CA VAL A 172 19.17 8.03 -18.69
C VAL A 172 19.43 9.02 -17.56
N ALA A 173 19.76 8.53 -16.37
CA ALA A 173 19.98 9.35 -15.18
C ALA A 173 21.38 10.00 -15.13
N ALA A 174 22.40 9.40 -15.74
CA ALA A 174 23.78 9.88 -15.67
C ALA A 174 23.98 11.31 -16.21
N PRO A 175 23.43 11.69 -17.37
CA PRO A 175 23.54 13.07 -17.88
C PRO A 175 22.86 14.11 -16.96
N VAL A 176 21.74 13.74 -16.32
CA VAL A 176 20.98 14.64 -15.42
C VAL A 176 21.80 15.04 -14.20
N VAL A 177 22.62 14.12 -13.69
CA VAL A 177 23.46 14.33 -12.50
C VAL A 177 24.88 14.80 -12.87
N GLY A 178 25.24 14.81 -14.16
CA GLY A 178 26.60 15.12 -14.61
C GLY A 178 27.63 14.04 -14.23
N ALA A 179 27.21 12.77 -14.15
CA ALA A 179 28.09 11.65 -13.82
C ALA A 179 28.63 10.95 -15.08
N ALA A 180 29.92 10.64 -15.12
CA ALA A 180 30.60 10.10 -16.30
C ALA A 180 30.33 8.60 -16.59
N THR A 181 29.73 7.85 -15.65
CA THR A 181 29.49 6.39 -15.77
C THR A 181 28.31 5.95 -14.90
N PRO A 182 27.59 4.86 -15.24
CA PRO A 182 26.55 4.32 -14.37
C PRO A 182 27.14 3.82 -13.04
N GLY A 183 26.59 4.28 -11.91
CA GLY A 183 27.00 3.85 -10.56
C GLY A 183 26.53 2.44 -10.18
N VAL A 184 25.81 1.78 -11.10
CA VAL A 184 25.31 0.41 -10.97
C VAL A 184 25.92 -0.42 -12.10
N TRP A 185 26.63 -1.47 -11.73
CA TRP A 185 27.33 -2.37 -12.64
C TRP A 185 26.72 -3.75 -12.50
N GLY A 186 26.47 -4.46 -13.58
CA GLY A 186 25.94 -5.80 -13.46
C GLY A 186 26.07 -6.57 -14.75
N ASP A 187 26.38 -7.85 -14.60
CA ASP A 187 26.26 -8.80 -15.69
C ASP A 187 24.79 -9.19 -15.87
N ILE A 188 24.50 -9.93 -16.95
CA ILE A 188 23.15 -10.44 -17.24
C ILE A 188 22.53 -11.15 -16.02
N ALA A 189 23.37 -11.78 -15.18
CA ALA A 189 22.93 -12.56 -14.02
C ALA A 189 22.99 -11.83 -12.66
N ARG A 190 23.76 -10.74 -12.50
CA ARG A 190 24.04 -10.14 -11.18
C ARG A 190 24.06 -8.63 -11.24
N LEU A 191 23.32 -7.99 -10.34
CA LEU A 191 23.38 -6.55 -10.11
C LEU A 191 24.38 -6.26 -8.99
N SER A 192 25.33 -5.39 -9.24
CA SER A 192 26.34 -4.92 -8.30
C SER A 192 26.23 -3.40 -8.12
N VAL A 193 26.33 -2.96 -6.87
CA VAL A 193 26.24 -1.55 -6.51
C VAL A 193 27.60 -1.06 -6.04
N SER A 194 28.08 0.05 -6.64
CA SER A 194 29.25 0.85 -6.25
C SER A 194 30.40 0.06 -5.59
N GLY A 195 31.33 -0.45 -6.40
CA GLY A 195 32.57 -1.06 -5.90
C GLY A 195 32.38 -2.38 -5.13
N SER A 196 31.43 -3.22 -5.53
CA SER A 196 31.18 -4.54 -4.91
C SER A 196 30.59 -4.48 -3.49
N PHE A 197 30.03 -3.33 -3.06
CA PHE A 197 29.45 -3.17 -1.73
C PHE A 197 28.32 -4.18 -1.47
N ALA A 198 27.46 -4.40 -2.46
CA ALA A 198 26.40 -5.39 -2.40
C ALA A 198 26.12 -5.98 -3.78
N HIS A 199 25.76 -7.26 -3.81
CA HIS A 199 25.41 -8.00 -5.02
C HIS A 199 24.03 -8.65 -4.84
N LEU A 200 23.24 -8.61 -5.89
CA LEU A 200 21.94 -9.27 -5.94
C LEU A 200 21.80 -10.00 -7.28
N SER A 201 21.53 -11.31 -7.22
CA SER A 201 21.08 -12.07 -8.37
C SER A 201 19.65 -12.50 -8.15
N ILE A 202 18.72 -11.76 -8.74
CA ILE A 202 17.28 -12.05 -8.59
C ILE A 202 16.91 -13.40 -9.19
N VAL A 203 17.61 -13.82 -10.26
CA VAL A 203 17.39 -15.09 -10.94
C VAL A 203 17.80 -16.27 -10.06
N THR A 204 18.93 -16.18 -9.35
CA THR A 204 19.33 -17.26 -8.42
C THR A 204 18.41 -17.31 -7.21
N VAL A 205 17.98 -16.16 -6.67
CA VAL A 205 17.00 -16.12 -5.58
C VAL A 205 15.67 -16.73 -6.03
N ALA A 206 15.18 -16.37 -7.22
CA ALA A 206 13.97 -16.97 -7.81
C ALA A 206 14.12 -18.49 -7.96
N GLY A 207 15.23 -18.96 -8.52
CA GLY A 207 15.53 -20.38 -8.68
C GLY A 207 15.58 -21.12 -7.33
N ALA A 208 16.25 -20.54 -6.33
CA ALA A 208 16.30 -21.10 -4.98
C ALA A 208 14.93 -21.19 -4.32
N LEU A 209 14.06 -20.19 -4.50
CA LEU A 209 12.69 -20.21 -3.99
C LEU A 209 11.84 -21.29 -4.69
N VAL A 210 11.98 -21.44 -6.02
CA VAL A 210 11.30 -22.50 -6.78
C VAL A 210 11.77 -23.88 -6.34
N ILE A 211 13.07 -24.08 -6.17
CA ILE A 211 13.65 -25.33 -5.67
C ILE A 211 13.15 -25.60 -4.24
N GLY A 212 13.20 -24.60 -3.35
CA GLY A 212 12.72 -24.69 -1.98
C GLY A 212 11.23 -25.02 -1.88
N ALA A 213 10.39 -24.51 -2.79
CA ALA A 213 8.97 -24.82 -2.85
C ALA A 213 8.67 -26.20 -3.46
N THR A 214 9.49 -26.66 -4.41
CA THR A 214 9.29 -27.94 -5.11
C THR A 214 9.81 -29.13 -4.32
N ILE A 215 10.91 -29.00 -3.55
CA ILE A 215 11.48 -30.09 -2.74
C ILE A 215 10.43 -30.72 -1.80
N PRO A 216 9.68 -29.99 -0.96
CA PRO A 216 8.66 -30.57 -0.10
C PRO A 216 7.57 -31.30 -0.89
N LEU A 217 7.17 -30.74 -2.05
CA LEU A 217 6.15 -31.36 -2.90
C LEU A 217 6.63 -32.68 -3.51
N VAL A 218 7.91 -32.75 -3.91
CA VAL A 218 8.55 -33.97 -4.40
C VAL A 218 8.70 -34.99 -3.27
N VAL A 219 9.17 -34.58 -2.08
CA VAL A 219 9.26 -35.46 -0.91
C VAL A 219 7.90 -36.03 -0.54
N LEU A 220 6.84 -35.21 -0.51
CA LEU A 220 5.48 -35.68 -0.27
C LEU A 220 4.98 -36.64 -1.36
N ALA A 221 5.39 -36.45 -2.61
CA ALA A 221 5.07 -37.36 -3.70
C ALA A 221 5.81 -38.71 -3.58
N LEU A 222 7.09 -38.69 -3.19
CA LEU A 222 7.93 -39.88 -3.05
C LEU A 222 7.62 -40.70 -1.79
N THR A 223 7.24 -40.05 -0.69
CA THR A 223 6.91 -40.70 0.60
C THR A 223 5.52 -41.36 0.61
N GLY A 224 4.80 -41.35 -0.51
CA GLY A 224 3.51 -42.03 -0.65
C GLY A 224 2.41 -41.47 0.26
N VAL A 225 2.55 -40.23 0.76
CA VAL A 225 1.56 -39.59 1.63
C VAL A 225 0.22 -39.59 0.90
N SER A 226 -0.79 -40.20 1.54
CA SER A 226 -2.12 -40.34 0.99
C SER A 226 -2.69 -38.97 0.61
N ARG A 227 -2.89 -38.75 -0.69
CA ARG A 227 -3.51 -37.54 -1.23
C ARG A 227 -5.05 -37.54 -1.11
N ARG A 228 -5.62 -38.52 -0.39
CA ARG A 228 -7.07 -38.59 -0.18
C ARG A 228 -7.50 -37.37 0.63
N ARG A 229 -8.22 -36.46 -0.03
CA ARG A 229 -8.82 -35.29 0.63
C ARG A 229 -9.92 -35.79 1.57
N ARG A 230 -9.73 -35.60 2.87
CA ARG A 230 -10.80 -35.75 3.86
C ARG A 230 -11.42 -34.38 4.07
N LEU A 231 -12.67 -34.21 3.64
CA LEU A 231 -13.47 -33.04 3.99
C LEU A 231 -13.93 -33.25 5.43
N TYR A 232 -13.40 -32.44 6.34
CA TYR A 232 -13.81 -32.40 7.73
C TYR A 232 -14.02 -30.93 8.11
N GLU A 233 -14.82 -30.69 9.14
CA GLU A 233 -14.99 -29.33 9.64
C GLU A 233 -13.66 -28.78 10.17
N THR A 234 -13.40 -27.50 9.91
CA THR A 234 -12.27 -26.82 10.53
C THR A 234 -12.44 -26.81 12.04
N TRP A 235 -11.32 -26.97 12.77
CA TRP A 235 -11.32 -26.97 14.23
C TRP A 235 -12.08 -25.75 14.79
N GLY A 236 -13.22 -26.00 15.43
CA GLY A 236 -14.11 -24.97 15.96
C GLY A 236 -14.03 -24.74 17.46
N CYS A 237 -12.94 -25.18 18.10
CA CYS A 237 -12.80 -25.18 19.56
C CYS A 237 -13.99 -25.86 20.27
N GLY A 238 -14.44 -27.01 19.76
CA GLY A 238 -15.58 -27.77 20.32
C GLY A 238 -16.96 -27.36 19.82
N ARG A 239 -17.07 -26.44 18.84
CA ARG A 239 -18.35 -26.10 18.19
C ARG A 239 -18.55 -26.91 16.91
N MET A 240 -19.80 -27.32 16.66
CA MET A 240 -20.20 -28.14 15.51
C MET A 240 -20.49 -27.36 14.21
N LEU A 241 -20.37 -26.03 14.19
CA LEU A 241 -20.55 -25.28 12.94
C LEU A 241 -19.79 -23.96 12.99
N GLN A 242 -18.95 -23.71 11.99
CA GLN A 242 -18.35 -22.39 11.78
C GLN A 242 -19.30 -21.54 10.93
N THR A 243 -19.57 -20.33 11.39
CA THR A 243 -20.42 -19.36 10.69
C THR A 243 -19.59 -18.13 10.36
N ALA A 244 -19.98 -17.38 9.33
CA ALA A 244 -19.27 -16.18 8.91
C ALA A 244 -19.18 -15.10 10.01
N ARG A 245 -20.03 -15.17 11.05
CA ARG A 245 -19.99 -14.26 12.21
C ARG A 245 -18.81 -14.54 13.15
N MET A 246 -18.20 -15.72 13.07
CA MET A 246 -17.05 -16.11 13.90
C MET A 246 -15.71 -15.71 13.25
N GLU A 247 -15.74 -15.21 12.02
CA GLU A 247 -14.55 -14.83 11.27
C GLU A 247 -13.95 -13.50 11.73
N TYR A 248 -12.64 -13.34 11.53
CA TYR A 248 -11.97 -12.08 11.80
C TYR A 248 -12.50 -10.97 10.90
N THR A 249 -12.81 -9.83 11.51
CA THR A 249 -13.23 -8.61 10.80
C THR A 249 -12.02 -7.77 10.40
N ALA A 250 -12.20 -6.88 9.42
CA ALA A 250 -11.14 -5.94 9.04
C ALA A 250 -10.78 -5.02 10.22
N THR A 251 -11.77 -4.67 11.03
CA THR A 251 -11.62 -3.85 12.22
C THR A 251 -10.85 -4.60 13.30
N ALA A 252 -11.19 -5.86 13.59
CA ALA A 252 -10.48 -6.68 14.58
C ALA A 252 -9.01 -6.89 14.20
N PHE A 253 -8.72 -7.17 12.92
CA PHE A 253 -7.33 -7.34 12.45
C PHE A 253 -6.50 -6.06 12.65
N ALA A 254 -7.08 -4.89 12.44
CA ALA A 254 -6.37 -3.62 12.56
C ALA A 254 -6.27 -3.08 14.00
N ASP A 255 -7.01 -3.64 14.96
CA ASP A 255 -7.07 -3.12 16.32
C ASP A 255 -5.70 -3.12 17.04
N PRO A 256 -4.87 -4.18 16.95
CA PRO A 256 -3.53 -4.16 17.55
C PRO A 256 -2.66 -3.02 17.00
N PHE A 257 -2.66 -2.80 15.69
CA PHE A 257 -1.92 -1.71 15.06
C PHE A 257 -2.42 -0.34 15.53
N LYS A 258 -3.74 -0.14 15.61
CA LYS A 258 -4.31 1.11 16.14
C LYS A 258 -3.93 1.36 17.60
N ARG A 259 -3.77 0.32 18.42
CA ARG A 259 -3.33 0.45 19.81
C ARG A 259 -1.86 0.82 19.93
N VAL A 260 -0.99 0.16 19.16
CA VAL A 260 0.45 0.47 19.13
C VAL A 260 0.68 1.92 18.66
N PHE A 261 -0.01 2.33 17.59
CA PHE A 261 0.10 3.66 17.02
C PHE A 261 -1.01 4.61 17.53
N ARG A 262 -1.50 4.41 18.76
CA ARG A 262 -2.59 5.21 19.36
C ARG A 262 -2.29 6.71 19.37
N PHE A 263 -1.02 7.08 19.55
CA PHE A 263 -0.57 8.47 19.49
C PHE A 263 -0.95 9.16 18.17
N PHE A 264 -0.76 8.46 17.05
CA PHE A 264 -1.06 8.98 15.72
C PHE A 264 -2.55 8.86 15.35
N TYR A 265 -3.17 7.70 15.61
CA TYR A 265 -4.52 7.42 15.13
C TYR A 265 -5.65 7.93 16.03
N ARG A 266 -5.35 8.25 17.30
CA ARG A 266 -6.32 8.67 18.33
C ARG A 266 -7.65 7.90 18.26
N PRO A 267 -7.61 6.55 18.29
CA PRO A 267 -8.80 5.72 18.14
C PRO A 267 -9.83 6.05 19.21
N GLU A 268 -11.01 6.50 18.79
CA GLU A 268 -12.18 6.62 19.67
C GLU A 268 -12.94 5.30 19.66
N LYS A 269 -13.22 4.75 20.84
CA LYS A 269 -14.08 3.57 20.95
C LYS A 269 -15.52 4.04 21.10
N ARG A 270 -16.32 3.91 20.04
CA ARG A 270 -17.78 4.09 20.12
C ARG A 270 -18.42 2.71 20.19
N LEU A 271 -19.15 2.48 21.27
CA LEU A 271 -19.81 1.21 21.56
C LEU A 271 -21.29 1.51 21.72
N GLU A 272 -22.08 1.12 20.71
CA GLU A 272 -23.54 1.24 20.76
C GLU A 272 -24.09 -0.12 21.18
N LEU A 273 -24.70 -0.15 22.36
CA LEU A 273 -25.30 -1.34 22.95
C LEU A 273 -26.80 -1.26 22.73
N ASP A 274 -27.34 -2.18 21.93
CA ASP A 274 -28.77 -2.39 21.83
C ASP A 274 -29.16 -3.44 22.88
N VAL A 275 -29.79 -2.98 23.94
CA VAL A 275 -30.08 -3.77 25.14
C VAL A 275 -31.57 -3.99 25.24
N HIS A 276 -31.97 -5.20 25.67
CA HIS A 276 -33.38 -5.54 25.82
C HIS A 276 -34.09 -4.51 26.71
N PRO A 277 -35.29 -4.01 26.33
CA PRO A 277 -35.97 -2.92 27.04
C PRO A 277 -36.24 -3.25 28.53
N GLU A 278 -36.45 -4.52 28.85
CA GLU A 278 -36.75 -4.98 30.22
C GLU A 278 -35.52 -5.42 31.05
N SER A 279 -34.35 -5.64 30.42
CA SER A 279 -33.18 -6.11 31.16
C SER A 279 -31.88 -5.64 30.54
N ARG A 280 -31.11 -4.90 31.34
CA ARG A 280 -29.79 -4.38 30.96
C ARG A 280 -28.73 -5.47 30.75
N PHE A 281 -29.04 -6.73 31.10
CA PHE A 281 -28.12 -7.86 31.01
C PHE A 281 -28.25 -8.65 29.70
N PHE A 282 -29.32 -8.42 28.92
CA PHE A 282 -29.53 -9.08 27.63
C PHE A 282 -29.22 -8.11 26.48
N VAL A 283 -28.02 -8.21 25.94
CA VAL A 283 -27.56 -7.39 24.81
C VAL A 283 -27.90 -8.10 23.49
N HIS A 284 -28.74 -7.49 22.66
CA HIS A 284 -29.11 -8.03 21.35
C HIS A 284 -28.03 -7.77 20.29
N ARG A 285 -27.45 -6.58 20.32
CA ARG A 285 -26.47 -6.14 19.33
C ARG A 285 -25.45 -5.23 19.98
N ILE A 286 -24.18 -5.49 19.66
CA ILE A 286 -23.06 -4.60 19.97
C ILE A 286 -22.56 -4.06 18.63
N ALA A 287 -22.74 -2.77 18.38
CA ALA A 287 -22.11 -2.10 17.26
C ALA A 287 -20.82 -1.43 17.75
N TYR A 288 -19.69 -1.88 17.20
CA TYR A 288 -18.37 -1.33 17.50
C TYR A 288 -17.92 -0.46 16.32
N ALA A 289 -17.70 0.82 16.58
CA ALA A 289 -17.10 1.74 15.64
C ALA A 289 -15.80 2.31 16.24
N ASN A 290 -14.75 2.32 15.43
CA ASN A 290 -13.44 2.86 15.80
C ASN A 290 -12.96 3.86 14.74
N PRO A 291 -13.61 5.04 14.64
CA PRO A 291 -13.22 6.08 13.69
C PRO A 291 -11.82 6.59 14.03
N ALA A 292 -10.99 6.77 13.00
CA ALA A 292 -9.71 7.44 13.14
C ALA A 292 -9.92 8.94 12.90
N ARG A 293 -9.39 9.78 13.78
CA ARG A 293 -9.31 11.23 13.57
C ARG A 293 -7.97 11.55 12.94
N SER A 294 -7.98 12.22 11.78
CA SER A 294 -6.76 12.66 11.13
C SER A 294 -6.21 13.90 11.85
N ILE A 295 -5.00 13.81 12.39
CA ILE A 295 -4.31 14.94 13.03
C ILE A 295 -4.21 16.12 12.06
N PHE A 296 -3.88 15.84 10.79
CA PHE A 296 -3.80 16.87 9.76
C PHE A 296 -5.14 17.52 9.49
N GLU A 297 -6.24 16.78 9.53
CA GLU A 297 -7.56 17.37 9.34
C GLU A 297 -7.89 18.36 10.46
N GLU A 298 -7.66 17.97 11.71
CA GLU A 298 -8.00 18.80 12.88
C GLU A 298 -7.06 19.98 13.07
N TRP A 299 -5.75 19.81 12.84
CA TRP A 299 -4.73 20.82 13.15
C TRP A 299 -4.30 21.66 11.95
N LEU A 300 -4.39 21.14 10.74
CA LEU A 300 -3.95 21.85 9.53
C LEU A 300 -5.14 22.27 8.66
N TYR A 301 -5.97 21.33 8.22
CA TYR A 301 -7.03 21.62 7.25
C TYR A 301 -8.17 22.43 7.85
N ARG A 302 -8.75 22.02 8.99
CA ARG A 302 -9.90 22.73 9.58
C ARG A 302 -9.58 24.18 9.95
N PRO A 303 -8.44 24.49 10.60
CA PRO A 303 -8.08 25.88 10.89
C PRO A 303 -7.84 26.69 9.61
N ALA A 304 -7.10 26.15 8.64
CA ALA A 304 -6.85 26.82 7.37
C ALA A 304 -8.16 27.11 6.60
N LEU A 305 -9.06 26.14 6.55
CA LEU A 305 -10.39 26.31 5.95
C LEU A 305 -11.26 27.30 6.74
N GLY A 306 -11.12 27.34 8.07
CA GLY A 306 -11.79 28.33 8.92
C GLY A 306 -11.34 29.76 8.59
N VAL A 307 -10.02 29.98 8.50
CA VAL A 307 -9.44 31.27 8.10
C VAL A 307 -9.89 31.66 6.69
N LEU A 308 -9.87 30.71 5.75
CA LEU A 308 -10.33 30.96 4.39
C LEU A 308 -11.82 31.33 4.36
N ARG A 309 -12.68 30.62 5.11
CA ARG A 309 -14.11 30.92 5.20
C ARG A 309 -14.35 32.30 5.79
N GLU A 310 -13.62 32.68 6.82
CA GLU A 310 -13.71 34.01 7.43
C GLU A 310 -13.24 35.11 6.45
N ALA A 311 -12.16 34.87 5.71
CA ALA A 311 -11.70 35.77 4.67
C ALA A 311 -12.73 35.93 3.54
N ILE A 312 -13.36 34.84 3.09
CA ILE A 312 -14.45 34.87 2.10
C ILE A 312 -15.64 35.64 2.65
N ALA A 313 -16.05 35.41 3.90
CA ALA A 313 -17.17 36.12 4.52
C ALA A 313 -16.90 37.63 4.67
N ARG A 314 -15.65 38.04 4.93
CA ARG A 314 -15.23 39.45 4.91
C ARG A 314 -15.23 40.04 3.51
N ALA A 315 -14.74 39.31 2.51
CA ALA A 315 -14.75 39.75 1.12
C ALA A 315 -16.17 39.91 0.57
N GLN A 316 -17.09 39.00 0.92
CA GLN A 316 -18.50 39.10 0.56
C GLN A 316 -19.17 40.35 1.14
N ARG A 317 -18.76 40.82 2.34
CA ARG A 317 -19.24 42.09 2.91
C ARG A 317 -18.85 43.32 2.08
N LEU A 318 -17.75 43.26 1.32
CA LEU A 318 -17.38 44.32 0.37
C LEU A 318 -18.30 44.33 -0.86
N GLN A 319 -18.97 43.22 -1.17
CA GLN A 319 -19.97 43.15 -2.23
C GLN A 319 -21.37 43.47 -1.68
N SER A 320 -21.54 44.67 -1.15
CA SER A 320 -22.79 45.12 -0.50
C SER A 320 -23.94 45.41 -1.48
N GLY A 321 -23.70 45.36 -2.80
CA GLY A 321 -24.70 45.65 -3.82
C GLY A 321 -25.04 47.14 -4.00
N SER A 322 -24.37 48.04 -3.27
CA SER A 322 -24.57 49.48 -3.36
C SER A 322 -23.64 50.11 -4.40
N ALA A 323 -24.20 50.80 -5.40
CA ALA A 323 -23.43 51.53 -6.41
C ALA A 323 -22.53 52.61 -5.78
N THR A 324 -23.01 53.29 -4.73
CA THR A 324 -22.25 54.32 -4.01
C THR A 324 -21.02 53.74 -3.34
N ALA A 325 -21.12 52.56 -2.72
CA ALA A 325 -19.98 51.90 -2.08
C ALA A 325 -18.89 51.54 -3.10
N TYR A 326 -19.29 51.04 -4.28
CA TYR A 326 -18.33 50.73 -5.35
C TYR A 326 -17.63 51.98 -5.91
N LEU A 327 -18.35 53.10 -6.09
CA LEU A 327 -17.73 54.36 -6.50
C LEU A 327 -16.73 54.88 -5.46
N THR A 328 -17.05 54.76 -4.17
CA THR A 328 -16.10 55.09 -3.08
C THR A 328 -14.86 54.21 -3.13
N TYR A 329 -15.01 52.90 -3.36
CA TYR A 329 -13.84 52.00 -3.48
C TYR A 329 -12.94 52.41 -4.65
N ILE A 330 -13.50 52.71 -5.82
CA ILE A 330 -12.75 53.16 -7.01
C ILE A 330 -11.99 54.46 -6.70
N PHE A 331 -12.65 55.44 -6.11
CA PHE A 331 -12.04 56.73 -5.76
C PHE A 331 -10.87 56.56 -4.76
N VAL A 332 -11.07 55.76 -3.71
CA VAL A 332 -10.01 55.46 -2.71
C VAL A 332 -8.85 54.70 -3.34
N THR A 333 -9.12 53.72 -4.21
CA THR A 333 -8.06 52.99 -4.92
C THR A 333 -7.26 53.91 -5.85
N LEU A 334 -7.90 54.85 -6.55
CA LEU A 334 -7.21 55.83 -7.39
C LEU A 334 -6.32 56.76 -6.58
N LEU A 335 -6.79 57.25 -5.42
CA LEU A 335 -5.98 58.04 -4.50
C LEU A 335 -4.78 57.25 -3.97
N LEU A 336 -4.98 55.99 -3.55
CA LEU A 336 -3.88 55.14 -3.07
C LEU A 336 -2.84 54.89 -4.16
N LEU A 337 -3.25 54.61 -5.40
CA LEU A 337 -2.34 54.41 -6.52
C LEU A 337 -1.58 55.69 -6.90
N LEU A 338 -2.16 56.87 -6.66
CA LEU A 338 -1.49 58.15 -6.88
C LEU A 338 -0.42 58.42 -5.81
N VAL A 339 -0.67 58.03 -4.56
CA VAL A 339 0.26 58.19 -3.43
C VAL A 339 1.37 57.13 -3.41
N LEU A 340 1.07 55.93 -3.91
CA LEU A 340 2.03 54.80 -4.02
C LEU A 340 2.83 54.82 -5.34
N ARG A 341 2.60 55.81 -6.20
CA ARG A 341 3.46 56.15 -7.35
C ARG A 341 4.51 57.16 -6.94
#